data_AF-A0A963XEF9-F1
#
_entry.id   AF-A0A963XEF9-F1
#
_cell.length_a   1.000
_cell.length_b   1.000
_cell.length_c   1.000
_cell.angle_alpha   90.00
_cell.angle_beta   90.00
_cell.angle_gamma   90.00
#
_symmetry.space_group_name_H-M   'P 1'
#
loop_
_entity.id
_entity.type
_entity.pdbx_description
1 polymer ?
#
loop_
_entity_poly.entity_id
_entity_poly.type
_entity_poly.pdbx_seq_one_letter_code
_entity_poly.pdbx_strand_id
1 'polypeptide(L)' 'LHLDTHPKLVQYIKLANRMTGLGSEHVRRPRLPLAGEERARIEAIVRQALDTRPAQAAE' A
#
# COMPACT_ATOMS: atom_id res chain seq x y z
N LEU A 1 5.64 -1.31 -11.95
CA LEU A 1 4.54 -1.69 -11.03
C LEU A 1 3.30 -0.91 -11.46
N HIS A 2 2.20 -1.58 -11.82
CA HIS A 2 0.97 -0.93 -12.31
C HIS A 2 -0.13 -0.94 -11.24
N LEU A 3 0.19 -0.43 -10.04
CA LEU A 3 -0.76 -0.43 -8.92
C LEU A 3 -1.87 0.62 -9.08
N ASP A 4 -1.58 1.68 -9.83
CA ASP A 4 -2.41 2.85 -10.14
C ASP A 4 -3.49 2.58 -11.21
N THR A 5 -3.32 1.56 -12.05
CA THR A 5 -4.28 1.20 -13.09
C THR A 5 -5.07 -0.07 -12.78
N HIS A 6 -4.79 -0.72 -11.65
CA HIS A 6 -5.44 -1.96 -11.26
C HIS A 6 -6.81 -1.70 -10.58
N PRO A 7 -7.84 -2.55 -10.77
CA PRO A 7 -9.15 -2.41 -10.13
C PRO A 7 -9.13 -2.35 -8.58
N LYS A 8 -8.02 -2.80 -7.97
CA LYS A 8 -7.81 -2.80 -6.51
C LYS A 8 -6.95 -1.63 -6.01
N LEU A 9 -6.79 -0.56 -6.81
CA LEU A 9 -6.04 0.65 -6.45
C LEU A 9 -6.36 1.14 -5.03
N VAL A 10 -7.65 1.27 -4.69
CA VAL A 10 -8.08 1.77 -3.38
C VAL A 10 -7.58 0.87 -2.25
N GLN A 11 -7.64 -0.45 -2.43
CA GLN A 11 -7.13 -1.40 -1.45
C GLN A 11 -5.61 -1.28 -1.28
N TYR A 12 -4.86 -1.09 -2.38
CA TYR A 12 -3.41 -0.89 -2.33
C TYR A 12 -3.05 0.39 -1.57
N ILE A 13 -3.73 1.50 -1.84
CA ILE A 13 -3.53 2.77 -1.12
C ILE A 13 -3.85 2.61 0.37
N LYS A 14 -4.95 1.93 0.71
CA LYS A 14 -5.36 1.71 2.10
C LYS A 14 -4.36 0.85 2.87
N LEU A 15 -3.81 -0.18 2.24
CA LEU A 15 -2.74 -0.99 2.83
C LEU A 15 -1.46 -0.15 3.03
N ALA A 16 -1.05 0.63 2.03
CA ALA A 16 0.11 1.52 2.15
C ALA A 16 -0.06 2.55 3.28
N ASN A 17 -1.22 3.19 3.39
CA ASN A 17 -1.52 4.15 4.47
C ASN A 17 -1.49 3.51 5.86
N ARG A 18 -1.95 2.26 6.00
CA ARG A 18 -1.80 1.51 7.25
C ARG A 18 -0.32 1.29 7.58
N MET A 19 0.48 0.87 6.60
CA MET A 19 1.91 0.57 6.79
C MET A 19 2.74 1.81 7.14
N THR A 20 2.31 3.00 6.72
CA THR A 20 2.96 4.28 7.06
C THR A 20 2.40 4.96 8.30
N GLY A 21 1.37 4.39 8.95
CA GLY A 21 0.71 5.00 10.10
C GLY A 21 -0.15 6.22 9.75
N LEU A 22 -0.40 6.48 8.47
CA LEU A 22 -1.17 7.64 7.98
C LEU A 22 -2.67 7.35 7.85
N GLY A 23 -3.12 6.13 8.16
CA GLY A 23 -4.54 5.79 8.15
C GLY A 23 -4.83 4.32 8.41
N SER A 24 -6.06 3.91 8.13
CA SER A 24 -6.51 2.53 8.28
C SER A 24 -6.59 1.78 6.95
N GLU A 25 -6.43 0.45 7.02
CA GLU A 25 -6.67 -0.47 5.89
C GLU A 25 -8.17 -0.71 5.64
N HIS A 26 -9.06 -0.09 6.44
CA HIS A 26 -10.50 -0.26 6.29
C HIS A 26 -10.98 0.21 4.91
N VAL A 27 -11.69 -0.69 4.23
CA VAL A 27 -12.34 -0.42 2.94
C VAL A 27 -13.85 -0.55 3.08
N ARG A 28 -14.58 0.38 2.44
CA ARG A 28 -16.04 0.31 2.40
C ARG A 28 -16.48 -0.80 1.46
N ARG A 29 -17.46 -1.61 1.90
CA ARG A 29 -18.17 -2.58 1.05
C ARG A 29 -18.66 -1.91 -0.26
N PRO A 30 -18.65 -2.64 -1.40
CA PRO A 30 -18.46 -4.08 -1.55
C PRO A 30 -16.98 -4.55 -1.58
N ARG A 31 -16.01 -3.64 -1.46
CA ARG A 31 -14.58 -4.00 -1.46
C ARG A 31 -14.23 -4.80 -0.21
N LEU A 32 -13.33 -5.76 -0.37
CA LEU A 32 -12.72 -6.52 0.73
C LEU A 32 -11.24 -6.12 0.88
N PRO A 33 -10.66 -6.22 2.09
CA PRO A 33 -9.22 -6.08 2.28
C PRO A 33 -8.42 -7.07 1.43
N LEU A 34 -7.15 -6.75 1.17
CA LEU A 34 -6.24 -7.67 0.50
C LEU A 34 -5.89 -8.83 1.42
N ALA A 35 -5.73 -10.02 0.84
CA ALA A 35 -5.40 -11.24 1.57
C ALA A 35 -4.43 -12.12 0.78
N GLY A 36 -3.84 -13.10 1.47
CA GLY A 36 -2.97 -14.11 0.86
C GLY A 36 -1.75 -13.52 0.14
N GLU A 37 -1.39 -14.14 -0.98
CA GLU A 37 -0.19 -13.80 -1.76
C GLU A 37 -0.23 -12.38 -2.31
N GLU A 38 -1.42 -11.89 -2.72
CA GLU A 38 -1.55 -10.53 -3.22
C GLU A 38 -1.22 -9.51 -2.13
N ARG A 39 -1.71 -9.72 -0.90
CA ARG A 39 -1.34 -8.90 0.25
C ARG A 39 0.17 -8.93 0.49
N ALA A 40 0.75 -10.13 0.58
CA ALA A 40 2.19 -10.30 0.85
C ALA A 40 3.06 -9.59 -0.21
N ARG A 41 2.67 -9.70 -1.48
CA ARG A 41 3.35 -9.01 -2.58
C ARG A 41 3.31 -7.49 -2.42
N ILE A 42 2.15 -6.92 -2.11
CA ILE A 42 2.00 -5.46 -1.96
C ILE A 42 2.73 -4.97 -0.70
N GLU A 43 2.68 -5.72 0.41
CA GLU A 43 3.44 -5.41 1.61
C GLU A 43 4.95 -5.38 1.33
N ALA A 44 5.47 -6.34 0.55
CA ALA A 44 6.88 -6.36 0.16
C ALA A 44 7.27 -5.14 -0.68
N ILE A 45 6.43 -4.76 -1.65
CA ILE A 45 6.65 -3.58 -2.50
C ILE A 45 6.67 -2.30 -1.65
N VAL A 46 5.68 -2.12 -0.76
CA VAL A 46 5.59 -0.93 0.09
C VAL A 46 6.77 -0.89 1.06
N ARG A 47 7.14 -2.02 1.66
CA ARG A 47 8.30 -2.10 2.55
C ARG A 47 9.59 -1.74 1.83
N GLN A 48 9.84 -2.31 0.66
CA GLN A 48 10.99 -1.97 -0.17
C GLN A 48 11.02 -0.46 -0.47
N ALA A 49 9.89 0.12 -0.87
CA ALA A 49 9.81 1.55 -1.14
C ALA A 49 10.10 2.41 0.11
N LEU A 50 9.66 1.98 1.30
CA LEU A 50 9.95 2.68 2.56
C LEU A 50 11.41 2.56 2.96
N ASP A 51 12.03 1.41 2.73
CA ASP A 51 13.43 1.14 3.07
C ASP A 51 14.40 1.84 2.10
N THR A 52 14.02 1.96 0.82
CA THR A 52 14.87 2.56 -0.22
C THR A 52 14.48 3.99 -0.60
N ARG A 53 13.46 4.58 0.03
CA ARG A 53 13.10 5.98 -0.29
C ARG A 53 14.31 6.86 0.02
N PRO A 54 14.70 7.76 -0.89
CA PRO A 54 15.75 8.72 -0.58
C PRO A 54 15.31 9.56 0.61
N ALA A 55 16.20 9.73 1.59
CA ALA A 55 16.02 10.78 2.58
C ALA A 55 15.91 12.09 1.80
N GLN A 56 14.78 12.80 1.92
CA GLN A 56 14.69 14.13 1.33
C GLN A 56 15.88 14.93 1.87
N ALA A 57 16.64 15.56 0.97
CA ALA A 57 17.60 16.58 1.39
C ALA A 57 16.78 17.58 2.22
N ALA A 58 17.11 17.69 3.50
CA ALA A 58 16.53 18.69 4.36
C ALA A 58 16.77 20.05 3.70
N GLU A 59 15.68 20.77 3.42
CA GLU A 59 15.74 22.19 3.07
C GLU A 59 15.85 23.02 4.36
#